data_AF-V2TY14-F1
#
_entry.id   AF-V2TY14-F1
#
_cell.length_a   1.000
_cell.length_b   1.000
_cell.length_c   1.000
_cell.angle_alpha   90.00
_cell.angle_beta   90.00
_cell.angle_gamma   90.00
#
_symmetry.space_group_name_H-M   'P 1'
#
loop_
_entity.id
_entity.type
_entity.pdbx_description
1 polymer ?
#
loop_
_entity_poly.entity_id
_entity_poly.type
_entity_poly.pdbx_seq_one_letter_code
_entity_poly.pdbx_strand_id
1 'polypeptide(L)'
;MGCLLSTGKLVTSCLQESVTSTWFYAYLTGIAQQVKQTYNLPLVLIVDNASIHRSKKMADYRELLKSNFSTNLYFIPAYSPELNRIEMVWKQMKYYWRDFQVMTADKIEQWVERVSNQFGKEYMFTF
;
A
#
# COMPACT_ATOMS: atom_id res chain seq x y z
N MET A 1 1.17 -5.85 2.56
CA MET A 1 0.42 -4.77 1.88
C MET A 1 1.14 -3.44 2.09
N GLY A 2 1.12 -2.53 1.12
CA GLY A 2 1.67 -1.19 1.29
C GLY A 2 0.88 -0.13 0.51
N CYS A 3 0.98 1.12 0.94
CA CYS A 3 0.42 2.30 0.29
C CYS A 3 1.43 3.44 0.40
N LEU A 4 1.82 4.00 -0.74
CA LEU A 4 2.68 5.17 -0.81
C LEU A 4 1.84 6.41 -1.05
N LEU A 5 1.79 7.32 -0.06
CA LEU A 5 1.07 8.59 -0.18
C LEU A 5 1.89 9.60 -0.99
N SER A 6 1.21 10.56 -1.62
CA SER A 6 1.85 11.67 -2.35
C SER A 6 2.76 12.53 -1.47
N THR A 7 2.57 12.47 -0.15
CA THR A 7 3.43 13.09 0.86
C THR A 7 4.78 12.39 1.04
N GLY A 8 5.00 11.27 0.35
CA GLY A 8 6.18 10.42 0.52
C GLY A 8 6.07 9.42 1.68
N LYS A 9 4.98 9.45 2.45
CA LYS A 9 4.77 8.49 3.54
C LYS A 9 4.44 7.10 2.97
N LEU A 10 5.24 6.10 3.33
CA LEU A 10 4.93 4.69 3.10
C LEU A 10 4.18 4.12 4.31
N VAL A 11 3.00 3.56 4.09
CA VAL A 11 2.20 2.87 5.11
C VAL A 11 2.21 1.39 4.78
N THR A 12 2.82 0.55 5.61
CA THR A 12 2.90 -0.90 5.36
C THR A 12 2.12 -1.69 6.40
N SER A 13 1.77 -2.92 6.04
CA SER A 13 1.37 -3.96 6.98
C SER A 13 1.82 -5.32 6.46
N CYS A 14 2.38 -6.13 7.35
CA CYS A 14 2.78 -7.50 7.08
C CYS A 14 1.72 -8.46 7.63
N LEU A 15 1.39 -9.50 6.88
CA LEU A 15 0.51 -10.58 7.31
C LEU A 15 1.16 -11.91 6.98
N GLN A 16 0.98 -12.88 7.87
CA GLN A 16 1.34 -14.28 7.63
C GLN A 16 0.18 -15.09 7.02
N GLU A 17 -0.91 -14.40 6.66
CA GLU A 17 -2.11 -14.97 6.08
C GLU A 17 -2.51 -14.28 4.76
N SER A 18 -3.42 -14.91 4.03
CA SER A 18 -3.96 -14.34 2.78
C SER A 18 -4.74 -13.06 3.04
N VAL A 19 -4.45 -12.02 2.25
CA VAL A 19 -5.21 -10.77 2.29
C VAL A 19 -6.63 -11.02 1.75
N THR A 20 -7.65 -10.70 2.56
CA THR A 20 -9.05 -10.76 2.16
C THR A 20 -9.59 -9.38 1.79
N SER A 21 -10.72 -9.29 1.07
CA SER A 21 -11.37 -8.00 0.81
C SER A 21 -11.79 -7.25 2.08
N THR A 22 -12.14 -7.97 3.16
CA THR A 22 -12.46 -7.37 4.46
C THR A 22 -11.23 -6.71 5.08
N TRP A 23 -10.11 -7.44 5.09
CA TRP A 23 -8.86 -6.91 5.64
C TRP A 23 -8.37 -5.73 4.80
N PHE A 24 -8.42 -5.84 3.47
CA PHE A 24 -8.07 -4.76 2.57
C PHE A 24 -8.89 -3.49 2.83
N TYR A 25 -10.21 -3.63 2.99
CA TYR A 25 -11.08 -2.51 3.36
C TYR A 25 -10.70 -1.89 4.71
N ALA A 26 -10.41 -2.69 5.73
CA ALA A 26 -9.97 -2.19 7.03
C ALA A 26 -8.66 -1.38 6.92
N TYR A 27 -7.70 -1.91 6.15
CA TYR A 27 -6.44 -1.22 5.84
C TYR A 27 -6.68 0.12 5.12
N LEU A 28 -7.52 0.15 4.09
CA LEU A 28 -7.87 1.39 3.38
C LEU A 28 -8.59 2.39 4.28
N THR A 29 -9.47 1.91 5.16
CA THR A 29 -10.22 2.75 6.11
C THR A 29 -9.27 3.46 7.08
N GLY A 30 -8.27 2.76 7.62
CA GLY A 30 -7.26 3.37 8.48
C GLY A 30 -6.48 4.50 7.79
N ILE A 31 -6.09 4.29 6.53
CA ILE A 31 -5.42 5.32 5.73
C ILE A 31 -6.36 6.49 5.45
N ALA A 32 -7.58 6.21 5.01
CA ALA A 32 -8.57 7.23 4.67
C ALA A 32 -8.93 8.10 5.88
N GLN A 33 -9.12 7.49 7.05
CA GLN A 33 -9.37 8.19 8.30
C GLN A 33 -8.18 9.08 8.67
N GLN A 34 -6.96 8.55 8.62
CA GLN A 34 -5.76 9.33 8.91
C GLN A 34 -5.62 10.54 7.97
N VAL A 35 -5.80 10.34 6.66
CA VAL A 35 -5.68 11.41 5.65
C VAL A 35 -6.77 12.46 5.86
N LYS A 36 -8.01 12.05 6.11
CA LYS A 36 -9.12 12.97 6.37
C LYS A 36 -8.90 13.78 7.66
N GLN A 37 -8.44 13.15 8.73
CA GLN A 37 -8.14 13.84 9.99
C GLN A 37 -6.96 14.81 9.87
N THR A 38 -5.94 14.45 9.10
CA THR A 38 -4.71 15.24 8.99
C THR A 38 -4.84 16.39 8.00
N TYR A 39 -5.43 16.13 6.83
CA TYR A 39 -5.45 17.07 5.71
C TYR A 39 -6.86 17.56 5.36
N ASN A 40 -7.90 16.83 5.74
CA ASN A 40 -9.30 17.12 5.38
C ASN A 40 -9.52 17.31 3.87
N LEU A 41 -8.87 16.47 3.06
CA LEU A 41 -8.96 16.49 1.59
C LEU A 41 -9.53 15.17 1.05
N PRO A 42 -10.18 15.19 -0.13
CA PRO A 42 -10.52 13.97 -0.85
C PRO A 42 -9.26 13.15 -1.17
N LEU A 43 -9.39 11.83 -1.09
CA LEU A 43 -8.29 10.89 -1.34
C LEU A 43 -8.61 10.04 -2.57
N VAL A 44 -7.66 9.90 -3.48
CA VAL A 44 -7.72 8.93 -4.58
C VAL A 44 -6.61 7.91 -4.40
N LEU A 45 -7.00 6.64 -4.29
CA LEU A 45 -6.09 5.51 -4.15
C LEU A 45 -5.93 4.81 -5.50
N ILE A 46 -4.71 4.82 -6.02
CA ILE A 46 -4.38 4.10 -7.26
C ILE A 46 -4.13 2.64 -6.91
N VAL A 47 -4.87 1.73 -7.53
CA VAL A 47 -4.84 0.30 -7.24
C VAL A 47 -4.74 -0.52 -8.52
N ASP A 48 -4.07 -1.67 -8.43
CA ASP A 48 -4.02 -2.65 -9.50
C ASP A 48 -5.32 -3.47 -9.60
N ASN A 49 -5.30 -4.46 -10.47
CA ASN A 49 -6.45 -5.27 -10.84
C ASN A 49 -6.63 -6.54 -9.99
N ALA A 50 -5.96 -6.65 -8.83
CA ALA A 50 -6.05 -7.84 -7.99
C ALA A 50 -7.51 -8.21 -7.67
N SER A 51 -7.82 -9.52 -7.67
CA SER A 51 -9.19 -10.03 -7.51
C SER A 51 -9.86 -9.54 -6.22
N ILE A 52 -9.09 -9.39 -5.14
CA ILE A 52 -9.55 -8.88 -3.84
C ILE A 52 -10.06 -7.43 -3.91
N HIS A 53 -9.56 -6.61 -4.83
CA HIS A 53 -10.00 -5.22 -5.06
C HIS A 53 -11.31 -5.15 -5.86
N ARG A 54 -11.65 -6.24 -6.57
CA ARG A 54 -12.78 -6.33 -7.51
C ARG A 54 -13.93 -7.21 -7.03
N SER A 55 -13.81 -7.84 -5.87
CA SER A 55 -14.86 -8.70 -5.33
C SER A 55 -16.18 -7.94 -5.17
N LYS A 56 -17.30 -8.66 -5.21
CA LYS A 56 -18.65 -8.07 -4.98
C LYS A 56 -18.70 -7.30 -3.66
N LYS A 57 -18.11 -7.87 -2.60
CA LYS A 57 -17.99 -7.23 -1.28
C LYS A 57 -17.24 -5.91 -1.34
N MET A 58 -16.23 -5.81 -2.20
CA MET A 58 -15.46 -4.59 -2.37
C MET A 58 -16.28 -3.47 -3.05
N ALA A 59 -17.35 -3.78 -3.77
CA ALA A 59 -18.24 -2.74 -4.32
C ALA A 59 -18.90 -1.92 -3.21
N ASP A 60 -19.51 -2.58 -2.23
CA ASP A 60 -20.15 -1.91 -1.09
C ASP A 60 -19.14 -1.12 -0.27
N TYR A 61 -17.94 -1.69 -0.07
CA TYR A 61 -16.85 -1.03 0.64
C TYR A 61 -16.32 0.21 -0.07
N ARG A 62 -16.31 0.26 -1.40
CA ARG A 62 -15.93 1.47 -2.15
C ARG A 62 -16.94 2.60 -1.93
N GLU A 63 -18.22 2.29 -1.90
CA GLU A 63 -19.25 3.29 -1.59
C GLU A 63 -19.12 3.81 -0.15
N LEU A 64 -18.83 2.94 0.82
CA LEU A 64 -18.56 3.36 2.21
C LEU A 64 -17.32 4.25 2.32
N LEU A 65 -16.23 3.92 1.61
CA LEU A 65 -15.04 4.77 1.58
C LEU A 65 -15.33 6.16 1.00
N LYS A 66 -16.13 6.20 -0.06
CA LYS A 66 -16.52 7.44 -0.73
C LYS A 66 -17.42 8.31 0.14
N SER A 67 -18.47 7.73 0.75
CA SER A 67 -19.44 8.46 1.56
C SER A 67 -18.86 8.93 2.90
N ASN A 68 -18.12 8.07 3.60
CA ASN A 68 -17.65 8.37 4.95
C ASN A 68 -16.35 9.16 4.97
N PHE A 69 -15.48 8.96 3.97
CA PHE A 69 -14.12 9.51 3.96
C PHE A 69 -13.76 10.35 2.75
N SER A 70 -14.66 10.49 1.76
CA SER A 70 -14.34 11.14 0.48
C SER A 70 -13.17 10.47 -0.24
N THR A 71 -13.07 9.14 -0.11
CA THR A 71 -12.00 8.32 -0.67
C THR A 71 -12.50 7.51 -1.86
N ASN A 72 -11.81 7.60 -2.99
CA ASN A 72 -12.12 6.84 -4.21
C ASN A 72 -10.96 5.93 -4.61
N LEU A 73 -11.26 4.84 -5.30
CA LEU A 73 -10.26 3.94 -5.88
C LEU A 73 -10.19 4.19 -7.39
N TYR A 74 -8.98 4.37 -7.91
CA TYR A 74 -8.69 4.47 -9.32
C TYR A 74 -7.94 3.22 -9.78
N PHE A 75 -8.53 2.46 -10.70
CA PHE A 75 -7.94 1.23 -11.22
C PHE A 75 -7.11 1.53 -12.47
N ILE A 76 -5.84 1.14 -12.44
CA ILE A 76 -4.98 1.22 -13.63
C ILE A 76 -5.34 0.14 -14.67
N PRO A 77 -4.91 0.28 -15.95
CA PRO A 77 -4.98 -0.79 -16.93
C PRO A 77 -4.33 -2.10 -16.45
N ALA A 78 -4.81 -3.23 -16.98
CA ALA A 78 -4.25 -4.54 -16.65
C ALA A 78 -2.79 -4.62 -17.12
N TYR A 79 -1.94 -5.26 -16.32
CA TYR A 79 -0.52 -5.48 -16.62
C TYR A 79 0.31 -4.19 -16.79
N SER A 80 -0.08 -3.09 -16.14
CA SER A 80 0.64 -1.80 -16.15
C SER A 80 1.30 -1.44 -14.81
N PRO A 81 2.21 -2.27 -14.26
CA PRO A 81 2.86 -1.99 -12.97
C PRO A 81 3.65 -0.67 -12.96
N GLU A 82 4.11 -0.20 -14.12
CA GLU A 82 4.79 1.09 -14.28
C GLU A 82 3.93 2.30 -13.91
N LEU A 83 2.61 2.16 -13.95
CA LEU A 83 1.66 3.21 -13.54
C LEU A 83 1.40 3.21 -12.03
N ASN A 84 1.88 2.19 -11.31
CA ASN A 84 1.76 2.08 -9.86
C ASN A 84 3.09 2.40 -9.17
N ARG A 85 3.24 3.63 -8.66
CA ARG A 85 4.49 4.12 -8.05
C ARG A 85 5.06 3.23 -6.94
N ILE A 86 4.21 2.51 -6.20
CA ILE A 86 4.70 1.64 -5.13
C ILE A 86 5.50 0.44 -5.68
N GLU A 87 5.27 0.03 -6.94
CA GLU A 87 6.06 -1.03 -7.58
C GLU A 87 7.53 -0.63 -7.72
N MET A 88 7.81 0.67 -7.91
CA MET A 88 9.17 1.18 -7.90
C MET A 88 9.81 1.06 -6.52
N VAL A 89 9.06 1.29 -5.45
CA VAL A 89 9.53 1.07 -4.07
C VAL A 89 9.84 -0.41 -3.85
N TRP A 90 8.95 -1.32 -4.27
CA TRP A 90 9.21 -2.76 -4.17
C TRP A 90 10.44 -3.19 -4.97
N LYS A 91 10.69 -2.58 -6.13
CA LYS A 91 11.92 -2.79 -6.90
C LYS A 91 13.15 -2.36 -6.11
N GLN A 92 13.13 -1.18 -5.50
CA GLN A 92 14.22 -0.69 -4.65
C GLN A 92 14.51 -1.64 -3.48
N MET A 93 13.46 -2.05 -2.78
CA MET A 93 13.56 -2.98 -1.65
C MET A 93 14.19 -4.33 -2.02
N LYS A 94 13.83 -4.89 -3.18
CA LYS A 94 14.28 -6.22 -3.59
C LYS A 94 15.69 -6.24 -4.17
N TYR A 95 16.05 -5.22 -4.95
CA TYR A 95 17.23 -5.28 -5.81
C TYR A 95 18.36 -4.32 -5.42
N TYR A 96 18.07 -3.28 -4.64
CA TYR A 96 19.04 -2.22 -4.38
C TYR A 96 19.31 -2.02 -2.89
N TRP A 97 18.27 -2.05 -2.06
CA TRP A 97 18.43 -1.83 -0.62
C TRP A 97 18.82 -3.09 0.14
N ARG A 98 18.49 -4.26 -0.40
CA ARG A 98 18.74 -5.54 0.26
C ARG A 98 20.06 -6.13 -0.23
N ASP A 99 20.89 -6.54 0.72
CA ASP A 99 22.08 -7.34 0.44
C ASP A 99 21.72 -8.69 -0.20
N PHE A 100 22.58 -9.16 -1.10
CA PHE A 100 22.41 -10.46 -1.74
C PHE A 100 22.83 -11.60 -0.81
N GLN A 101 21.90 -12.07 0.03
CA GLN A 101 22.12 -13.15 0.99
C GLN A 101 20.91 -14.08 1.17
N VAL A 102 21.17 -15.30 1.63
CA VAL A 102 20.13 -16.27 2.03
C VAL A 102 19.61 -15.88 3.42
N MET A 103 18.29 -15.83 3.57
CA MET A 103 17.63 -15.43 4.81
C MET A 103 16.47 -16.38 5.14
N THR A 104 16.25 -16.60 6.42
CA THR A 104 15.03 -17.24 6.95
C THR A 104 13.84 -16.28 6.83
N ALA A 105 12.62 -16.80 6.96
CA ALA A 105 11.40 -16.00 6.82
C ALA A 105 11.32 -14.86 7.86
N ASP A 106 11.64 -15.17 9.11
CA ASP A 106 11.76 -14.25 10.24
C ASP A 106 12.76 -13.11 9.97
N LYS A 107 13.91 -13.41 9.36
CA LYS A 107 14.86 -12.36 8.96
C LYS A 107 14.32 -11.49 7.83
N ILE A 108 13.55 -12.04 6.89
CA ILE A 108 12.91 -11.26 5.82
C ILE A 108 11.84 -10.33 6.41
N GLU A 109 11.04 -10.81 7.37
CA GLU A 109 10.04 -9.99 8.06
C GLU A 109 10.70 -8.81 8.79
N GLN A 110 11.75 -9.07 9.59
CA GLN A 110 12.52 -8.01 10.27
C GLN A 110 13.14 -7.02 9.28
N TRP A 111 13.62 -7.49 8.13
CA TRP A 111 14.14 -6.64 7.07
C TRP A 111 13.06 -5.71 6.49
N VAL A 112 11.89 -6.26 6.13
CA VAL A 112 10.77 -5.47 5.60
C VAL A 112 10.28 -4.45 6.64
N GLU A 113 10.19 -4.84 7.91
CA GLU A 113 9.84 -3.95 9.01
C GLU A 113 10.85 -2.81 9.18
N ARG A 114 12.16 -3.11 9.16
CA ARG A 114 13.22 -2.10 9.20
C ARG A 114 13.08 -1.10 8.06
N VAL A 115 12.94 -1.59 6.82
CA VAL A 115 12.80 -0.71 5.66
C VAL A 115 11.58 0.19 5.81
N SER A 116 10.45 -0.36 6.25
CA SER A 116 9.24 0.44 6.48
C SER A 116 9.44 1.54 7.53
N ASN A 117 10.03 1.19 8.68
CA ASN A 117 10.27 2.12 9.80
C ASN A 117 11.31 3.20 9.47
N GLN A 118 12.23 2.92 8.55
CA GLN A 118 13.31 3.83 8.14
C GLN A 118 13.10 4.42 6.74
N PHE A 119 11.93 4.23 6.12
CA PHE A 119 11.59 4.79 4.82
C PHE A 119 11.58 6.33 4.88
N GLY A 120 12.23 6.98 3.92
CA GLY A 120 12.40 8.43 3.92
C GLY A 120 13.46 8.96 4.92
N LYS A 121 14.21 8.06 5.57
CA LYS A 121 15.38 8.39 6.40
C LYS A 121 16.63 7.69 5.89
N GLU A 122 16.72 6.38 6.09
CA GLU A 122 17.80 5.53 5.60
C GLU A 122 17.50 5.07 4.17
N TYR A 123 16.25 4.71 3.90
CA TYR A 123 15.79 4.26 2.59
C TYR A 123 15.11 5.42 1.87
N MET A 124 15.91 6.21 1.17
CA MET A 124 15.44 7.36 0.41
C MET A 124 14.92 6.92 -0.96
N PHE A 125 13.75 7.44 -1.32
CA PHE A 125 13.14 7.20 -2.63
C PHE A 125 12.70 8.54 -3.24
N THR A 126 13.44 9.00 -4.24
CA THR A 126 13.16 10.21 -5.01
C THR A 126 12.60 9.84 -6.38
N PHE A 127 11.71 10.67 -6.90
CA PHE A 127 11.08 10.54 -8.23
C PHE A 127 11.64 11.60 -9.18
#